data_AF-A0A133YWW5-F1
#
_entry.id   AF-A0A133YWW5-F1
#
_cell.length_a   1.000
_cell.length_b   1.000
_cell.length_c   1.000
_cell.angle_alpha   90.00
_cell.angle_beta   90.00
_cell.angle_gamma   90.00
#
_symmetry.space_group_name_H-M   'P 1'
#
loop_
_entity.id
_entity.type
_entity.pdbx_description
1 polymer ?
#
loop_
_entity_poly.entity_id
_entity_poly.type
_entity_poly.pdbx_seq_one_letter_code
_entity_poly.pdbx_strand_id
1 'polypeptide(L)'
;MLVKRFVGSVKRISEYVLVKLEFMKEDNLMDSLEVEANSHSLIVDAKTLREYFGIEYNDNLGDIINQFSKQLGNSIPINIKNNISNIEKQAMVRSLSISDSEDPEKIYCTMVRRNPEGKKRSEFNSDKTKLLRIELFKYFKDDESISFCYSTELTKENDDATILKNFSK
;
A
#
# COMPACT_ATOMS: atom_id res chain seq x y z
N MET A 1 0.29 14.71 -5.22
CA MET A 1 1.05 13.45 -5.29
C MET A 1 0.63 12.56 -4.13
N LEU A 2 0.07 11.38 -4.42
CA LEU A 2 -0.20 10.34 -3.44
C LEU A 2 0.98 9.36 -3.46
N VAL A 3 1.45 8.93 -2.29
CA VAL A 3 2.62 8.04 -2.16
C VAL A 3 2.17 6.76 -1.47
N LYS A 4 2.20 5.63 -2.19
CA LYS A 4 2.04 4.29 -1.60
C LYS A 4 3.34 3.91 -0.89
N ARG A 5 3.23 3.30 0.29
CA ARG A 5 4.35 2.72 1.03
C ARG A 5 4.35 1.20 0.88
N PHE A 6 5.52 0.58 1.00
CA PHE A 6 5.59 -0.88 1.19
C PHE A 6 4.79 -1.30 2.43
N VAL A 7 4.11 -2.42 2.28
CA VAL A 7 3.44 -3.13 3.36
C VAL A 7 3.77 -4.60 3.17
N GLY A 8 4.38 -5.22 4.20
CA GLY A 8 4.94 -6.57 4.11
C GLY A 8 6.46 -6.67 3.88
N SER A 9 6.94 -7.90 3.65
CA SER A 9 8.36 -8.24 3.53
C SER A 9 8.77 -8.46 2.07
N VAL A 10 8.85 -7.38 1.29
CA VAL A 10 9.34 -7.44 -0.09
C VAL A 10 10.87 -7.53 -0.10
N LYS A 11 11.41 -8.38 -0.98
CA LYS A 11 12.85 -8.57 -1.19
C LYS A 11 13.47 -7.26 -1.69
N ARG A 12 14.26 -6.60 -0.84
CA ARG A 12 14.95 -5.34 -1.18
C ARG A 12 16.06 -5.63 -2.18
N ILE A 13 16.10 -4.88 -3.28
CA ILE A 13 17.16 -5.00 -4.29
C ILE A 13 18.47 -4.36 -3.78
N SER A 14 18.37 -3.42 -2.83
CA SER A 14 19.50 -2.73 -2.19
C SER A 14 19.26 -2.51 -0.69
N GLU A 15 20.33 -2.61 0.10
CA GLU A 15 20.31 -2.45 1.57
C GLU A 15 19.92 -1.02 2.01
N TYR A 16 20.08 -0.04 1.11
CA TYR A 16 19.82 1.37 1.38
C TYR A 16 18.38 1.81 1.05
N VAL A 17 17.52 0.90 0.59
CA VAL A 17 16.13 1.20 0.22
C VAL A 17 15.26 1.30 1.47
N LEU A 18 14.60 2.45 1.64
CA LEU A 18 13.68 2.68 2.76
C LEU A 18 12.22 2.49 2.36
N VAL A 19 11.86 2.86 1.13
CA VAL A 19 10.47 2.83 0.62
C VAL A 19 10.43 2.50 -0.87
N LYS A 20 9.30 1.93 -1.33
CA LYS A 20 8.84 2.03 -2.72
C LYS A 20 7.87 3.18 -2.74
N LEU A 21 7.96 4.04 -3.73
CA LEU A 21 6.98 5.04 -4.07
C LEU A 21 6.24 4.56 -5.31
N GLU A 22 4.92 4.65 -5.30
CA GLU A 22 4.11 4.49 -6.51
C GLU A 22 3.54 5.88 -6.87
N PHE A 23 3.95 6.40 -8.02
CA PHE A 23 3.36 7.58 -8.65
C PHE A 23 2.20 7.12 -9.51
N MET A 24 1.05 7.77 -9.45
CA MET A 24 -0.12 7.47 -10.27
C MET A 24 -0.55 8.73 -10.99
N LYS A 25 -0.96 8.62 -12.26
CA LYS A 25 -1.58 9.74 -12.97
C LYS A 25 -2.99 10.00 -12.45
N GLU A 26 -3.36 11.27 -12.39
CA GLU A 26 -4.66 11.70 -11.84
C GLU A 26 -5.84 11.23 -12.69
N ASP A 27 -5.69 11.28 -14.01
CA ASP A 27 -6.69 10.89 -15.00
C ASP A 27 -6.73 9.37 -15.24
N ASN A 28 -5.67 8.65 -14.89
CA ASN A 28 -5.61 7.20 -14.99
C ASN A 28 -4.78 6.59 -13.86
N LEU A 29 -5.46 6.20 -12.77
CA LEU A 29 -4.85 5.53 -11.64
C LEU A 29 -4.27 4.13 -11.96
N MET A 30 -4.54 3.59 -13.16
CA MET A 30 -3.92 2.34 -13.64
C MET A 30 -2.54 2.58 -14.29
N ASP A 31 -2.23 3.82 -14.66
CA ASP A 31 -0.93 4.21 -15.18
C ASP A 31 -0.05 4.67 -14.00
N SER A 32 0.73 3.74 -13.45
CA SER A 32 1.58 3.98 -12.29
C SER A 32 3.07 3.69 -12.55
N LEU A 33 3.93 4.50 -11.92
CA LEU A 33 5.37 4.30 -11.87
C LEU A 33 5.78 3.95 -10.45
N GLU A 34 6.30 2.74 -10.29
CA GLU A 34 6.85 2.27 -9.03
C GLU A 34 8.37 2.47 -8.99
N VAL A 35 8.87 3.16 -7.96
CA VAL A 35 10.29 3.51 -7.80
C VAL A 35 10.77 3.24 -6.38
N GLU A 36 11.93 2.61 -6.23
CA GLU A 36 12.59 2.51 -4.92
C GLU A 36 13.19 3.85 -4.51
N ALA A 37 13.14 4.21 -3.25
CA ALA A 37 13.67 5.48 -2.76
C ALA A 37 14.24 5.39 -1.34
N ASN A 38 15.12 6.33 -1.03
CA ASN A 38 15.62 6.61 0.30
C ASN A 38 15.60 8.11 0.57
N SER A 39 16.17 8.54 1.70
CA SER A 39 16.18 9.95 2.09
C SER A 39 17.02 10.87 1.18
N HIS A 40 17.83 10.30 0.28
CA HIS A 40 18.73 11.05 -0.60
C HIS A 40 18.21 11.12 -2.03
N SER A 41 17.63 10.04 -2.57
CA SER A 41 17.19 10.01 -3.95
C SER A 41 16.12 8.96 -4.24
N LEU A 42 15.48 9.14 -5.39
CA LEU A 42 14.85 8.05 -6.11
C LEU A 42 15.93 7.17 -6.76
N ILE A 43 15.66 5.87 -6.83
CA ILE A 43 16.52 4.87 -7.48
C ILE A 43 15.82 4.47 -8.78
N VAL A 44 15.96 5.33 -9.79
CA VAL A 44 15.40 5.16 -11.14
C VAL A 44 16.30 5.90 -12.13
N ASP A 45 16.37 5.43 -13.38
CA ASP A 45 17.13 6.12 -14.40
C ASP A 45 16.40 7.39 -14.87
N ALA A 46 17.22 8.32 -15.36
CA ALA A 46 16.80 9.62 -15.85
C ALA A 46 15.72 9.56 -16.93
N LYS A 47 15.80 8.59 -17.83
CA LYS A 47 14.93 8.50 -19.00
C LYS A 47 13.53 8.04 -18.59
N THR A 48 13.42 6.99 -17.77
CA THR A 48 12.14 6.50 -17.27
C THR A 48 11.39 7.55 -16.48
N LEU A 49 12.08 8.25 -15.57
CA LEU A 49 11.47 9.34 -14.81
C LEU A 49 10.97 10.45 -15.74
N ARG A 50 11.82 10.89 -16.66
CA ARG A 50 11.52 11.96 -17.63
C ARG A 50 10.28 11.62 -18.46
N GLU A 51 10.24 10.43 -19.05
CA GLU A 51 9.15 10.00 -19.93
C GLU A 51 7.83 9.88 -19.17
N TYR A 52 7.86 9.34 -17.95
CA TYR A 52 6.65 9.18 -17.14
C TYR A 52 6.03 10.52 -16.73
N PHE A 53 6.86 11.50 -16.35
CA PHE A 53 6.41 12.84 -15.96
C PHE A 53 6.26 13.82 -17.12
N GLY A 54 6.43 13.36 -18.38
CA GLY A 54 6.27 14.21 -19.56
C GLY A 54 7.32 15.32 -19.67
N ILE A 55 8.52 15.12 -19.12
CA ILE A 55 9.61 16.09 -19.18
C ILE A 55 10.27 15.98 -20.57
N GLU A 56 10.40 17.09 -21.29
CA GLU A 56 11.06 17.09 -22.61
C GLU A 56 12.58 16.84 -22.49
N TYR A 57 13.19 16.33 -23.56
CA TYR A 57 14.63 16.12 -23.58
C TYR A 57 15.38 17.46 -23.74
N ASN A 58 16.40 17.69 -22.91
CA ASN A 58 17.32 18.82 -23.00
C ASN A 58 18.74 18.42 -22.53
N ASP A 59 19.78 19.02 -23.09
CA ASP A 59 21.19 18.69 -22.81
C ASP A 59 21.57 18.80 -21.32
N ASN A 60 20.92 19.69 -20.56
CA ASN A 60 21.14 19.85 -19.11
C ASN A 60 20.20 19.00 -18.21
N LEU A 61 19.68 17.89 -18.74
CA LEU A 61 18.73 17.01 -18.05
C LEU A 61 19.23 16.46 -16.71
N GLY A 62 20.53 16.18 -16.61
CA GLY A 62 21.12 15.64 -15.38
C GLY A 62 20.87 16.55 -14.18
N ASP A 63 20.97 17.87 -14.36
CA ASP A 63 20.74 18.85 -13.29
C ASP A 63 19.26 18.92 -12.89
N ILE A 64 18.34 18.86 -13.86
CA ILE A 64 16.89 18.90 -13.59
C ILE A 64 16.45 17.66 -12.80
N ILE A 65 16.95 16.48 -13.15
CA ILE A 65 16.59 15.24 -12.45
C ILE A 65 17.20 15.20 -11.06
N ASN A 66 18.43 15.68 -10.89
CA ASN A 66 19.05 15.81 -9.57
C ASN A 66 18.28 16.80 -8.68
N GLN A 67 17.87 17.95 -9.22
CA GLN A 67 17.08 18.94 -8.49
C GLN A 67 15.70 18.41 -8.11
N PHE A 68 15.02 17.74 -9.03
CA PHE A 68 13.75 17.07 -8.78
C PHE A 68 13.89 16.00 -7.69
N SER A 69 14.88 15.11 -7.83
CA SER A 69 15.13 14.02 -6.88
C SER A 69 15.45 14.56 -5.48
N LYS A 70 16.22 15.67 -5.40
CA LYS A 70 16.54 16.33 -4.14
C LYS A 70 15.31 16.99 -3.50
N GLN A 71 14.49 17.70 -4.27
CA GLN A 71 13.25 18.29 -3.75
C GLN A 71 12.24 17.24 -3.30
N LEU A 72 12.09 16.17 -4.08
CA LEU A 72 11.23 15.08 -3.73
C LEU A 72 11.75 14.32 -2.51
N GLY A 73 13.06 14.07 -2.42
CA GLY A 73 13.72 13.47 -1.25
C GLY A 73 13.44 14.25 0.04
N ASN A 74 13.49 15.59 -0.02
CA ASN A 74 13.11 16.46 1.12
C ASN A 74 11.63 16.33 1.52
N SER A 75 10.77 15.88 0.60
CA SER A 75 9.34 15.66 0.83
C SER A 75 9.04 14.24 1.34
N ILE A 76 9.99 13.31 1.23
CA ILE A 76 9.85 11.95 1.78
C ILE A 76 10.07 12.04 3.30
N PRO A 77 9.08 11.65 4.12
CA PRO A 77 9.22 11.76 5.56
C PRO A 77 10.29 10.80 6.07
N ILE A 78 11.22 11.32 6.88
CA ILE A 78 12.32 10.57 7.51
C ILE A 78 11.78 9.45 8.41
N ASN A 79 10.62 9.69 9.05
CA ASN A 79 9.91 8.73 9.89
C ASN A 79 8.47 8.59 9.44
N ILE A 80 7.90 7.40 9.64
CA ILE A 80 6.47 7.15 9.44
C ILE A 80 5.70 7.97 10.48
N LYS A 81 4.82 8.87 10.05
CA LYS A 81 3.88 9.52 10.96
C LYS A 81 2.87 8.47 11.43
N ASN A 82 2.61 8.41 12.73
CA ASN A 82 1.62 7.48 13.31
C ASN A 82 0.17 7.88 12.99
N ASN A 83 -0.07 9.16 12.66
CA ASN A 83 -1.40 9.66 12.33
C ASN A 83 -1.58 9.67 10.81
N ILE A 84 -2.38 8.73 10.31
CA ILE A 84 -2.78 8.60 8.91
C ILE A 84 -4.13 9.31 8.75
N SER A 85 -4.23 10.26 7.82
CA SER A 85 -5.50 10.93 7.51
C SER A 85 -6.48 9.97 6.82
N ASN A 86 -7.77 10.31 6.80
CA ASN A 86 -8.79 9.46 6.16
C ASN A 86 -8.51 9.23 4.67
N ILE A 87 -8.03 10.25 3.94
CA ILE A 87 -7.73 10.14 2.51
C ILE A 87 -6.50 9.26 2.25
N GLU A 88 -5.47 9.37 3.09
CA GLU A 88 -4.30 8.48 3.03
C GLU A 88 -4.71 7.04 3.34
N LYS A 89 -5.54 6.83 4.36
CA LYS A 89 -6.07 5.50 4.71
C LYS A 89 -6.87 4.89 3.55
N GLN A 90 -7.72 5.67 2.88
CA GLN A 90 -8.47 5.22 1.71
C GLN A 90 -7.53 4.83 0.55
N ALA A 91 -6.54 5.67 0.23
CA ALA A 91 -5.57 5.37 -0.81
C ALA A 91 -4.76 4.09 -0.51
N MET A 92 -4.34 3.91 0.75
CA MET A 92 -3.63 2.71 1.19
C MET A 92 -4.51 1.45 1.07
N VAL A 93 -5.75 1.49 1.56
CA VAL A 93 -6.70 0.36 1.48
C VAL A 93 -6.99 -0.02 0.03
N ARG A 94 -7.23 0.98 -0.83
CA ARG A 94 -7.47 0.77 -2.26
C ARG A 94 -6.28 0.02 -2.88
N SER A 95 -5.07 0.51 -2.63
CA SER A 95 -3.87 -0.05 -3.22
C SER A 95 -3.52 -1.44 -2.70
N LEU A 96 -3.71 -1.69 -1.40
CA LEU A 96 -3.59 -3.02 -0.79
C LEU A 96 -4.55 -4.03 -1.41
N SER A 97 -5.79 -3.61 -1.69
CA SER A 97 -6.79 -4.47 -2.31
C SER A 97 -6.39 -4.88 -3.73
N ILE A 98 -5.86 -3.94 -4.52
CA ILE A 98 -5.34 -4.25 -5.87
C ILE A 98 -4.18 -5.22 -5.80
N SER A 99 -3.23 -5.01 -4.89
CA SER A 99 -2.09 -5.91 -4.71
C SER A 99 -2.53 -7.33 -4.28
N ASP A 100 -3.67 -7.45 -3.61
CA ASP A 100 -4.28 -8.73 -3.23
C ASP A 100 -5.20 -9.32 -4.32
N SER A 101 -5.24 -8.72 -5.52
CA SER A 101 -6.17 -9.07 -6.62
C SER A 101 -7.65 -9.02 -6.23
N GLU A 102 -8.00 -8.15 -5.29
CA GLU A 102 -9.36 -7.92 -4.80
C GLU A 102 -9.95 -6.62 -5.36
N ASP A 103 -11.29 -6.55 -5.33
CA ASP A 103 -12.02 -5.32 -5.63
C ASP A 103 -11.64 -4.23 -4.61
N PRO A 104 -11.14 -3.06 -5.06
CA PRO A 104 -10.71 -1.98 -4.18
C PRO A 104 -11.81 -1.35 -3.33
N GLU A 105 -13.07 -1.52 -3.71
CA GLU A 105 -14.23 -0.99 -3.00
C GLU A 105 -14.68 -1.91 -1.85
N LYS A 106 -14.13 -3.13 -1.74
CA LYS A 106 -14.46 -4.05 -0.64
C LYS A 106 -13.83 -3.58 0.66
N ILE A 107 -14.50 -2.71 1.41
CA ILE A 107 -13.98 -2.13 2.66
C ILE A 107 -14.76 -2.53 3.92
N TYR A 108 -15.92 -3.17 3.77
CA TYR A 108 -16.78 -3.56 4.88
C TYR A 108 -16.46 -4.99 5.33
N CYS A 109 -15.96 -5.15 6.56
CA CYS A 109 -15.53 -6.45 7.06
C CYS A 109 -16.74 -7.31 7.43
N THR A 110 -16.88 -8.48 6.80
CA THR A 110 -18.07 -9.33 6.93
C THR A 110 -17.83 -10.52 7.84
N MET A 111 -16.67 -11.17 7.73
CA MET A 111 -16.32 -12.36 8.50
C MET A 111 -14.81 -12.60 8.47
N VAL A 112 -14.37 -13.60 9.22
CA VAL A 112 -13.07 -14.26 9.03
C VAL A 112 -13.29 -15.69 8.52
N ARG A 113 -12.33 -16.22 7.76
CA ARG A 113 -12.38 -17.60 7.26
C ARG A 113 -11.06 -18.32 7.50
N ARG A 114 -11.13 -19.62 7.80
CA ARG A 114 -9.93 -20.47 7.74
C ARG A 114 -9.62 -20.78 6.28
N ASN A 115 -8.38 -20.59 5.90
CA ASN A 115 -7.88 -20.88 4.56
C ASN A 115 -7.75 -22.40 4.38
N PRO A 116 -7.80 -22.89 3.13
CA PRO A 116 -7.47 -24.28 2.82
C PRO A 116 -6.07 -24.66 3.35
N GLU A 117 -5.87 -25.95 3.60
CA GLU A 117 -4.59 -26.47 4.07
C GLU A 117 -3.42 -26.02 3.16
N GLY A 118 -2.33 -25.58 3.77
CA GLY A 118 -1.16 -25.04 3.06
C GLY A 118 -1.33 -23.63 2.48
N LYS A 119 -2.50 -22.99 2.61
CA LYS A 119 -2.71 -21.59 2.23
C LYS A 119 -2.68 -20.67 3.45
N LYS A 120 -2.05 -19.52 3.27
CA LYS A 120 -1.88 -18.49 4.31
C LYS A 120 -2.51 -17.18 3.88
N ARG A 121 -2.91 -16.38 4.87
CA ARG A 121 -3.32 -14.98 4.71
C ARG A 121 -2.19 -14.19 4.06
N SER A 122 -2.52 -13.37 3.07
CA SER A 122 -1.54 -12.50 2.43
C SER A 122 -1.11 -11.36 3.36
N GLU A 123 0.06 -10.79 3.10
CA GLU A 123 0.51 -9.56 3.76
C GLU A 123 -0.46 -8.40 3.49
N PHE A 124 -0.98 -8.31 2.26
CA PHE A 124 -1.94 -7.27 1.87
C PHE A 124 -3.26 -7.35 2.64
N ASN A 125 -3.82 -8.55 2.81
CA ASN A 125 -5.01 -8.77 3.64
C ASN A 125 -4.76 -8.38 5.10
N SER A 126 -3.58 -8.74 5.63
CA SER A 126 -3.18 -8.39 7.00
C SER A 126 -3.09 -6.88 7.19
N ASP A 127 -2.42 -6.19 6.28
CA ASP A 127 -2.21 -4.74 6.38
C ASP A 127 -3.48 -3.92 6.11
N LYS A 128 -4.34 -4.39 5.20
CA LYS A 128 -5.67 -3.81 5.00
C LYS A 128 -6.49 -3.89 6.30
N THR A 129 -6.39 -5.02 6.99
CA THR A 129 -7.09 -5.22 8.28
C THR A 129 -6.49 -4.37 9.40
N LYS A 130 -5.17 -4.17 9.47
CA LYS A 130 -4.56 -3.23 10.42
C LYS A 130 -5.11 -1.81 10.28
N LEU A 131 -5.36 -1.38 9.03
CA LEU A 131 -5.93 -0.06 8.76
C LEU A 131 -7.41 0.01 9.11
N LEU A 132 -8.20 -0.99 8.73
CA LEU A 132 -9.66 -0.96 8.83
C LEU A 132 -10.22 -1.47 10.17
N ARG A 133 -9.62 -2.50 10.76
CA ARG A 133 -10.12 -3.26 11.93
C ARG A 133 -8.97 -3.71 12.84
N ILE A 134 -8.28 -2.75 13.47
CA ILE A 134 -7.05 -3.01 14.22
C ILE A 134 -7.21 -4.02 15.36
N GLU A 135 -8.32 -4.01 16.08
CA GLU A 135 -8.55 -4.95 17.19
C GLU A 135 -8.83 -6.37 16.70
N LEU A 136 -9.66 -6.53 15.66
CA LEU A 136 -9.86 -7.81 14.98
C LEU A 136 -8.55 -8.38 14.42
N PHE A 137 -7.70 -7.54 13.82
CA PHE A 137 -6.38 -7.94 13.36
C PHE A 137 -5.53 -8.47 14.51
N LYS A 138 -5.45 -7.75 15.63
CA LYS A 138 -4.66 -8.15 16.81
C LYS A 138 -5.08 -9.52 17.34
N TYR A 139 -6.37 -9.83 17.30
CA TYR A 139 -6.90 -11.12 17.75
C TYR A 139 -6.38 -12.30 16.90
N PHE A 140 -6.32 -12.15 15.57
CA PHE A 140 -5.91 -13.21 14.65
C PHE A 140 -4.48 -13.04 14.09
N LYS A 141 -3.67 -12.14 14.65
CA LYS A 141 -2.37 -11.75 14.06
C LYS A 141 -1.41 -12.93 13.94
N ASP A 142 -1.43 -13.84 14.93
CA ASP A 142 -0.49 -14.96 15.03
C ASP A 142 -1.00 -16.22 14.27
N ASP A 143 -2.28 -16.28 13.88
CA ASP A 143 -2.84 -17.34 13.05
C ASP A 143 -2.96 -16.88 11.59
N GLU A 144 -1.90 -17.12 10.81
CA GLU A 144 -1.86 -16.86 9.36
C GLU A 144 -2.77 -17.80 8.55
N SER A 145 -3.31 -18.86 9.13
CA SER A 145 -4.28 -19.72 8.44
C SER A 145 -5.66 -19.06 8.32
N ILE A 146 -5.89 -17.91 8.97
CA ILE A 146 -7.16 -17.19 8.96
C ILE A 146 -7.06 -15.91 8.13
N SER A 147 -7.99 -15.69 7.20
CA SER A 147 -8.08 -14.46 6.39
C SER A 147 -9.32 -13.63 6.75
N PHE A 148 -9.23 -12.31 6.58
CA PHE A 148 -10.34 -11.38 6.78
C PHE A 148 -11.09 -11.16 5.47
N CYS A 149 -12.42 -11.25 5.51
CA CYS A 149 -13.28 -11.13 4.33
C CYS A 149 -13.96 -9.75 4.30
N TYR A 150 -14.00 -9.14 3.12
CA TYR A 150 -14.56 -7.82 2.91
C TYR A 150 -15.61 -7.80 1.80
N SER A 151 -16.55 -6.85 1.88
CA SER A 151 -17.60 -6.60 0.90
C SER A 151 -17.65 -5.11 0.53
N THR A 152 -18.22 -4.81 -0.64
CA THR A 152 -18.58 -3.46 -1.09
C THR A 152 -19.88 -2.96 -0.46
N GLU A 153 -20.65 -3.84 0.19
CA GLU A 153 -21.96 -3.51 0.77
C GLU A 153 -21.84 -3.22 2.28
N LEU A 154 -22.14 -1.98 2.68
CA LEU A 154 -22.15 -1.57 4.10
C LEU A 154 -23.10 -2.42 4.96
N THR A 155 -24.24 -2.84 4.39
CA THR A 155 -25.25 -3.66 5.09
C THR A 155 -24.74 -5.04 5.49
N LYS A 156 -23.61 -5.50 4.95
CA LYS A 156 -22.96 -6.77 5.29
C LYS A 156 -21.87 -6.61 6.34
N GLU A 157 -21.54 -5.38 6.77
CA GLU A 157 -20.52 -5.16 7.79
C GLU A 157 -20.96 -5.75 9.13
N ASN A 158 -20.09 -6.54 9.75
CA ASN A 158 -20.29 -7.05 11.10
C ASN A 158 -19.32 -6.38 12.07
N ASP A 159 -19.76 -6.16 13.30
CA ASP A 159 -18.87 -5.76 14.40
C ASP A 159 -17.93 -6.91 14.80
N ASP A 160 -16.82 -6.57 15.48
CA ASP A 160 -15.77 -7.55 15.82
C ASP A 160 -16.33 -8.68 16.72
N ALA A 161 -17.22 -8.38 17.65
CA ALA A 161 -17.80 -9.37 18.55
C ALA A 161 -18.70 -10.35 17.78
N THR A 162 -19.50 -9.86 16.82
CA THR A 162 -20.32 -10.69 15.94
C THR A 162 -19.45 -11.60 15.07
N ILE A 163 -18.35 -11.10 14.50
CA ILE A 163 -17.41 -11.90 13.70
C ILE A 163 -16.78 -13.02 14.54
N LEU A 164 -16.29 -12.70 15.74
CA LEU A 164 -15.66 -13.67 16.64
C LEU A 164 -16.65 -14.77 17.09
N LYS A 165 -17.88 -14.36 17.43
CA LYS A 165 -18.95 -15.30 17.79
C LYS A 165 -19.31 -16.24 16.65
N ASN A 166 -19.39 -15.73 15.43
CA ASN A 166 -19.74 -16.52 14.25
C ASN A 166 -18.61 -17.48 13.84
N PHE A 167 -17.35 -17.09 14.03
CA PHE A 167 -16.20 -17.96 13.74
C PHE A 167 -15.98 -19.08 14.76
N SER A 168 -16.47 -18.90 15.99
CA SER A 168 -16.35 -19.89 17.07
C SER A 168 -17.44 -20.98 17.01
N LYS A 169 -18.35 -20.92 16.03
CA LYS A 169 -19.38 -21.93 15.76
C LYS A 169 -18.92 -22.90 14.68
#